data_AF-A0A1V4CD31-F1
#
_entry.id   AF-A0A1V4CD31-F1
#
_cell.length_a   1.000
_cell.length_b   1.000
_cell.length_c   1.000
_cell.angle_alpha   90.00
_cell.angle_beta   90.00
_cell.angle_gamma   90.00
#
_symmetry.space_group_name_H-M   'P 1'
#
loop_
_entity.id
_entity.type
_entity.pdbx_description
1 polymer ?
#
loop_
_entity_poly.entity_id
_entity_poly.type
_entity_poly.pdbx_seq_one_letter_code
_entity_poly.pdbx_strand_id
1 'polypeptide(L)'
;MRIPVDSPAQIGAVLRLVRKTQGVRSDDLAGSAGVGPVFVLDVEKGKPTIQLGKVLLLLQEAGIKVNLEIPDNLNLDALPKGPKKRTVWQSLMAILGRNGSEAWAQSVAQSIAKGAQAELDTATSKSSARGERHD
;
A
#
# COMPACT_ATOMS: atom_id res chain seq x y z
N MET A 1 21.74 8.05 15.21
CA MET A 1 23.04 8.13 14.52
C MET A 1 22.78 8.45 13.05
N ARG A 2 23.61 9.30 12.42
CA ARG A 2 23.57 9.56 10.97
C ARG A 2 24.92 9.12 10.40
N ILE A 3 24.91 8.45 9.26
CA ILE A 3 26.11 7.97 8.58
C ILE A 3 26.08 8.58 7.18
N PRO A 4 27.11 9.33 6.75
CA PRO A 4 27.22 9.79 5.37
C PRO A 4 27.41 8.58 4.44
N VAL A 5 26.78 8.64 3.27
CA VAL A 5 26.78 7.56 2.29
C VAL A 5 27.16 8.12 0.93
N ASP A 6 28.27 7.64 0.40
CA ASP A 6 28.84 8.04 -0.88
C ASP A 6 28.82 6.89 -1.91
N SER A 7 28.43 5.68 -1.49
CA SER A 7 28.40 4.50 -2.37
C SER A 7 27.32 3.47 -2.01
N PRO A 8 26.86 2.66 -3.00
CA PRO A 8 25.96 1.53 -2.74
C PRO A 8 26.56 0.48 -1.79
N ALA A 9 27.88 0.32 -1.76
CA ALA A 9 28.57 -0.61 -0.87
C ALA A 9 28.40 -0.23 0.60
N GLN A 10 28.43 1.07 0.93
CA GLN A 10 28.18 1.53 2.30
C GLN A 10 26.73 1.26 2.72
N ILE A 11 25.75 1.47 1.82
CA ILE A 11 24.34 1.12 2.08
C ILE A 11 24.22 -0.38 2.37
N GLY A 12 24.81 -1.22 1.51
CA GLY A 12 24.80 -2.67 1.66
C GLY A 12 25.43 -3.15 2.96
N ALA A 13 26.56 -2.55 3.37
CA ALA A 13 27.25 -2.86 4.61
C ALA A 13 26.41 -2.50 5.85
N VAL A 14 25.80 -1.31 5.87
CA VAL A 14 24.91 -0.87 6.97
C VAL A 14 23.70 -1.78 7.08
N LEU A 15 23.05 -2.09 5.95
CA LEU A 15 21.92 -3.01 5.91
C LEU A 15 22.29 -4.39 6.45
N ARG A 16 23.40 -4.96 6.00
CA ARG A 16 23.89 -6.26 6.46
C ARG A 16 24.17 -6.26 7.96
N LEU A 17 24.81 -5.20 8.46
CA LEU A 17 25.09 -5.03 9.88
C LEU A 17 23.80 -5.04 10.70
N VAL A 18 22.86 -4.16 10.35
CA VAL A 18 21.56 -4.05 11.04
C VAL A 18 20.83 -5.39 11.05
N ARG A 19 20.72 -6.04 9.89
CA ARG A 19 20.05 -7.34 9.77
C ARG A 19 20.71 -8.42 10.65
N LYS A 20 22.05 -8.50 10.64
CA LYS A 20 22.80 -9.45 11.46
C LYS A 20 22.66 -9.19 12.95
N THR A 21 22.66 -7.93 13.37
CA THR A 21 22.41 -7.53 14.76
C THR A 21 20.99 -7.91 15.20
N GLN A 22 20.01 -7.85 14.31
CA GLN A 22 18.63 -8.27 14.56
C GLN A 22 18.42 -9.79 14.49
N GLY A 23 19.42 -10.57 14.06
CA GLY A 23 19.28 -12.02 13.87
C GLY A 23 18.38 -12.43 12.69
N VAL A 24 18.06 -11.49 11.78
CA VAL A 24 17.14 -11.71 10.66
C VAL A 24 17.87 -12.42 9.50
N ARG A 25 17.26 -13.44 8.90
CA ARG A 25 17.85 -14.11 7.73
C ARG A 25 17.60 -13.27 6.48
N SER A 26 18.48 -13.42 5.49
CA SER A 26 18.32 -12.72 4.21
C SER A 26 17.01 -13.12 3.50
N ASP A 27 16.59 -14.38 3.62
CA ASP A 27 15.35 -14.88 3.03
C ASP A 27 14.10 -14.22 3.65
N ASP A 28 14.12 -14.02 4.97
CA ASP A 28 13.01 -13.40 5.71
C ASP A 28 12.85 -11.91 5.30
N LEU A 29 13.97 -11.19 5.24
CA LEU A 29 13.99 -9.79 4.80
C LEU A 29 13.60 -9.67 3.31
N ALA A 30 14.01 -10.62 2.47
CA ALA A 30 13.60 -10.66 1.07
C ALA A 30 12.08 -10.83 0.95
N GLY A 31 11.52 -11.74 1.75
CA GLY A 31 10.08 -11.99 1.81
C GLY A 31 9.28 -10.77 2.23
N SER A 32 9.70 -10.05 3.29
CA SER A 32 8.98 -8.87 3.77
C SER A 32 9.02 -7.72 2.75
N ALA A 33 10.12 -7.58 2.01
CA ALA A 33 10.26 -6.56 0.96
C ALA A 33 9.71 -6.98 -0.41
N GLY A 34 9.16 -8.20 -0.56
CA GLY A 34 8.62 -8.69 -1.84
C GLY A 34 9.68 -8.88 -2.94
N VAL A 35 10.91 -9.24 -2.58
CA VAL A 35 12.03 -9.45 -3.51
C VAL A 35 12.62 -10.85 -3.37
N GLY A 36 13.45 -11.27 -4.33
CA GLY A 36 14.16 -12.55 -4.25
C GLY A 36 15.36 -12.51 -3.29
N PRO A 37 15.77 -13.63 -2.66
CA PRO A 37 16.93 -13.68 -1.75
C PRO A 37 18.25 -13.20 -2.36
N VAL A 38 18.45 -13.47 -3.66
CA VAL A 38 19.62 -13.01 -4.42
C VAL A 38 19.67 -11.48 -4.50
N PHE A 39 18.51 -10.81 -4.54
CA PHE A 39 18.44 -9.36 -4.54
C PHE A 39 19.02 -8.78 -3.24
N VAL A 40 18.66 -9.36 -2.08
CA VAL A 40 19.22 -8.93 -0.78
C VAL A 40 20.74 -9.08 -0.78
N LEU A 41 21.26 -10.21 -1.29
CA LEU A 41 22.69 -10.43 -1.37
C LEU A 41 23.39 -9.42 -2.30
N ASP A 42 22.79 -9.11 -3.46
CA ASP A 42 23.31 -8.11 -4.39
C ASP A 42 23.32 -6.70 -3.77
N VAL A 43 22.30 -6.35 -2.99
CA VAL A 43 22.25 -5.08 -2.23
C VAL A 43 23.34 -5.06 -1.15
N GLU A 44 23.46 -6.12 -0.36
CA GLU A 44 24.48 -6.20 0.70
C GLU A 44 25.92 -6.13 0.16
N LYS A 45 26.14 -6.63 -1.06
CA LYS A 45 27.42 -6.51 -1.77
C LYS A 45 27.64 -5.13 -2.40
N GLY A 46 26.63 -4.27 -2.42
CA GLY A 46 26.72 -2.93 -3.00
C GLY A 46 26.70 -2.91 -4.52
N LYS A 47 25.95 -3.80 -5.17
CA LYS A 47 25.85 -3.84 -6.63
C LYS A 47 25.40 -2.46 -7.17
N PRO A 48 26.18 -1.83 -8.07
CA PRO A 48 25.91 -0.44 -8.49
C PRO A 48 24.65 -0.29 -9.35
N THR A 49 24.26 -1.33 -10.08
CA THR A 49 23.11 -1.33 -11.01
C THR A 49 21.81 -1.85 -10.38
N ILE A 50 21.72 -1.82 -9.05
CA ILE A 50 20.55 -2.35 -8.33
C ILE A 50 19.36 -1.38 -8.41
N GLN A 51 18.13 -1.91 -8.41
CA GLN A 51 16.92 -1.10 -8.50
C GLN A 51 16.68 -0.31 -7.20
N LEU A 52 16.98 0.99 -7.21
CA LEU A 52 16.91 1.87 -6.03
C LEU A 52 15.57 1.80 -5.29
N GLY A 53 14.44 1.78 -6.01
CA GLY A 53 13.12 1.70 -5.37
C GLY A 53 12.94 0.47 -4.47
N LYS A 54 13.48 -0.69 -4.87
CA LYS A 54 13.46 -1.90 -4.05
C LYS A 54 14.45 -1.84 -2.89
N VAL A 55 15.58 -1.15 -3.06
CA VAL A 55 16.53 -0.91 -1.96
C VAL A 55 15.87 -0.07 -0.87
N LEU A 56 15.14 1.00 -1.23
CA LEU A 56 14.43 1.84 -0.27
C LEU A 56 13.39 1.06 0.52
N LEU A 57 12.64 0.16 -0.14
CA LEU A 57 11.73 -0.76 0.54
C LEU A 57 12.49 -1.67 1.52
N LEU A 58 13.61 -2.25 1.09
CA LEU A 58 14.39 -3.14 1.93
C LEU A 58 14.97 -2.45 3.17
N LEU A 59 15.44 -1.21 3.00
CA LEU A 59 15.91 -0.36 4.11
C LEU A 59 14.77 -0.06 5.07
N GLN A 60 13.58 0.27 4.56
CA GLN A 60 12.39 0.49 5.38
C GLN A 60 12.02 -0.75 6.19
N GLU A 61 12.00 -1.94 5.56
CA GLU A 61 11.71 -3.21 6.23
C GLU A 61 12.74 -3.56 7.31
N ALA A 62 14.01 -3.22 7.10
CA ALA A 62 15.07 -3.36 8.11
C ALA A 62 14.99 -2.30 9.24
N GLY A 63 14.05 -1.35 9.15
CA GLY A 63 13.90 -0.24 10.11
C GLY A 63 14.87 0.92 9.90
N ILE A 64 15.53 0.99 8.74
CA ILE A 64 16.51 2.03 8.40
C ILE A 64 15.78 3.18 7.69
N LYS A 65 15.85 4.37 8.28
CA LYS A 65 15.31 5.60 7.69
C LYS A 65 16.35 6.26 6.79
N VAL A 66 15.93 6.65 5.60
CA VAL A 66 16.74 7.43 4.66
C VAL A 66 16.29 8.88 4.72
N ASN A 67 17.24 9.78 4.98
CA ASN A 67 17.03 11.22 5.01
C ASN A 67 17.94 11.86 3.97
N LEU A 68 17.41 12.83 3.22
CA LEU A 68 18.19 13.65 2.31
C LEU A 68 18.55 14.94 3.03
N GLU A 69 19.83 15.27 3.03
CA GLU A 69 20.31 16.59 3.43
C GLU A 69 20.31 17.48 2.18
N ILE A 70 19.55 18.56 2.25
CA ILE A 70 19.34 19.47 1.13
C ILE A 70 19.66 20.90 1.59
N PRO A 71 20.09 21.79 0.68
CA PRO A 71 20.24 23.21 0.98
C PRO A 71 18.92 23.86 1.42
N ASP A 72 19.00 24.81 2.37
CA ASP A 72 17.83 25.45 2.99
C ASP A 72 17.06 26.40 2.06
N ASN A 73 17.66 26.80 0.93
CA ASN A 73 17.06 27.74 -0.02
C ASN A 73 16.06 27.06 -1.00
N LEU A 74 15.78 25.78 -0.84
CA LEU A 74 14.88 25.04 -1.73
C LEU A 74 13.42 25.12 -1.27
N ASN A 75 12.51 25.36 -2.22
CA ASN A 75 11.08 25.32 -1.97
C ASN A 75 10.58 23.86 -1.91
N LEU A 76 10.32 23.38 -0.70
CA LEU A 76 9.88 22.01 -0.43
C LEU A 76 8.42 21.73 -0.84
N ASP A 77 7.59 22.76 -0.98
CA ASP A 77 6.17 22.59 -1.36
C ASP A 77 5.99 22.10 -2.80
N ALA A 78 7.02 22.26 -3.62
CA ALA A 78 7.07 21.79 -5.00
C ALA A 78 7.39 20.30 -5.12
N LEU A 79 7.82 19.62 -4.05
CA LEU A 79 8.12 18.19 -4.12
C LEU A 79 6.83 17.37 -4.35
N PRO A 80 6.90 16.29 -5.15
CA PRO A 80 5.76 15.41 -5.32
C PRO A 80 5.37 14.84 -3.96
N LYS A 81 4.19 15.23 -3.46
CA LYS A 81 3.64 14.65 -2.24
C LYS A 81 3.47 13.16 -2.51
N GLY A 82 3.96 12.34 -1.57
CA GLY A 82 3.98 10.88 -1.69
C GLY A 82 2.62 10.32 -2.12
N PRO A 83 2.58 9.11 -2.67
CA PRO A 83 1.34 8.55 -3.21
C PRO A 83 0.25 8.63 -2.14
N LYS A 84 -0.82 9.40 -2.41
CA LYS A 84 -2.02 9.40 -1.56
C LYS A 84 -2.40 7.94 -1.40
N LYS A 85 -2.58 7.45 -0.16
CA LYS A 85 -3.01 6.07 0.11
C LYS A 85 -4.21 5.76 -0.78
N ARG A 86 -3.99 5.06 -1.89
CA ARG A 86 -5.07 4.72 -2.83
C ARG A 86 -5.86 3.65 -2.14
N THR A 87 -7.13 3.91 -1.85
CA THR A 87 -8.06 2.86 -1.49
C THR A 87 -8.10 1.85 -2.64
N VAL A 88 -8.27 0.57 -2.33
CA VAL A 88 -8.38 -0.52 -3.33
C VAL A 88 -9.37 -0.15 -4.44
N TRP A 89 -10.45 0.53 -4.05
CA TRP A 89 -11.44 1.13 -4.94
C TRP A 89 -10.87 2.14 -5.94
N GLN A 90 -9.98 3.06 -5.55
CA GLN A 90 -9.33 4.03 -6.45
C GLN A 90 -8.31 3.40 -7.40
N SER A 91 -7.69 2.28 -7.01
CA SER A 91 -6.80 1.50 -7.88
C SER A 91 -7.61 0.69 -8.91
N LEU A 92 -8.70 0.05 -8.48
CA LEU A 92 -9.64 -0.63 -9.38
C LEU A 92 -10.31 0.34 -10.36
N MET A 93 -10.76 1.51 -9.89
CA MET A 93 -11.39 2.52 -10.76
C MET A 93 -10.42 3.15 -11.78
N ALA A 94 -9.13 3.21 -11.47
CA ALA A 94 -8.14 3.74 -12.43
C ALA A 94 -7.76 2.73 -13.52
N ILE A 95 -7.87 1.43 -13.24
CA ILE A 95 -7.64 0.35 -14.23
C ILE A 95 -8.82 0.27 -15.20
N LEU A 96 -10.05 0.52 -14.74
CA LEU A 96 -11.25 0.33 -15.54
C LEU A 96 -11.63 1.48 -16.48
N GLY A 97 -10.84 2.56 -16.53
CA GLY A 97 -11.00 3.60 -17.56
C GLY A 97 -12.25 4.47 -17.40
N ARG A 98 -12.13 5.73 -17.84
CA ARG A 98 -12.99 6.87 -17.49
C ARG A 98 -14.40 6.88 -18.13
N ASN A 99 -14.84 5.82 -18.80
CA ASN A 99 -16.04 5.86 -19.66
C ASN A 99 -17.30 5.18 -19.09
N GLY A 100 -17.24 4.54 -17.92
CA GLY A 100 -18.39 3.77 -17.37
C GLY A 100 -18.77 4.06 -15.92
N SER A 101 -18.14 5.05 -15.26
CA SER A 101 -18.22 5.21 -13.80
C SER A 101 -19.59 5.65 -13.30
N GLU A 102 -20.34 6.46 -14.07
CA GLU A 102 -21.67 6.92 -13.65
C GLU A 102 -22.72 5.82 -13.80
N ALA A 103 -22.72 5.10 -14.93
CA ALA A 103 -23.71 4.06 -15.20
C ALA A 103 -23.58 2.87 -14.25
N TRP A 104 -22.34 2.43 -13.98
CA TRP A 104 -22.12 1.32 -13.04
C TRP A 104 -22.40 1.74 -11.59
N ALA A 105 -21.99 2.95 -11.17
CA ALA A 105 -22.31 3.45 -9.83
C ALA A 105 -23.82 3.64 -9.63
N GLN A 106 -24.54 4.15 -10.64
CA GLN A 106 -26.00 4.24 -10.62
C GLN A 106 -26.65 2.86 -10.57
N SER A 107 -26.13 1.88 -11.31
CA SER A 107 -26.64 0.50 -11.29
C SER A 107 -26.47 -0.14 -9.91
N VAL A 108 -25.31 0.02 -9.27
CA VAL A 108 -25.07 -0.50 -7.91
C VAL A 108 -25.94 0.23 -6.87
N ALA A 109 -26.05 1.57 -6.96
CA ALA A 109 -26.93 2.34 -6.09
C ALA A 109 -28.40 1.93 -6.23
N GLN A 110 -28.85 1.67 -7.46
CA GLN A 110 -30.19 1.14 -7.74
C GLN A 110 -30.37 -0.28 -7.20
N SER A 111 -29.37 -1.16 -7.31
CA SER A 111 -29.44 -2.52 -6.74
C SER A 111 -29.51 -2.50 -5.22
N ILE A 112 -28.78 -1.62 -4.55
CA ILE A 112 -28.85 -1.45 -3.09
C ILE A 112 -30.22 -0.89 -2.68
N ALA A 113 -30.71 0.15 -3.36
CA ALA A 113 -32.03 0.72 -3.09
C ALA A 113 -33.17 -0.28 -3.32
N LYS A 114 -33.07 -1.11 -4.38
CA LYS A 114 -34.06 -2.15 -4.68
C LYS A 114 -34.03 -3.30 -3.67
N GLY A 115 -32.85 -3.64 -3.15
CA GLY A 115 -32.69 -4.60 -2.05
C GLY A 115 -33.32 -4.09 -0.75
N ALA A 116 -33.09 -2.82 -0.39
CA ALA A 116 -33.67 -2.20 0.80
C ALA A 116 -35.21 -2.09 0.73
N GLN A 117 -35.76 -1.81 -0.45
CA GLN A 117 -37.22 -1.75 -0.64
C GLN A 117 -37.87 -3.14 -0.49
N ALA A 118 -37.25 -4.19 -0.99
CA ALA A 118 -37.74 -5.56 -0.84
C ALA A 118 -37.76 -6.04 0.62
N GLU A 119 -36.81 -5.59 1.45
CA GLU A 119 -36.83 -5.85 2.90
C GLU A 119 -37.95 -5.08 3.63
N LEU A 120 -38.26 -3.86 3.22
CA LEU A 120 -39.37 -3.08 3.78
C LEU A 120 -40.75 -3.65 3.40
N ASP A 121 -40.90 -4.13 2.17
CA ASP A 121 -42.16 -4.71 1.68
C ASP A 121 -42.44 -6.07 2.35
N THR A 122 -41.40 -6.88 2.59
CA THR A 122 -41.53 -8.14 3.33
C THR A 122 -41.77 -7.93 4.83
N ALA A 123 -41.22 -6.86 5.42
CA ALA A 123 -41.52 -6.47 6.80
C ALA A 123 -42.97 -5.98 6.97
N THR A 124 -43.49 -5.23 5.99
CA THR A 124 -44.88 -4.71 6.00
C THR A 124 -45.90 -5.83 5.78
N SER A 125 -45.61 -6.78 4.88
CA SER A 125 -46.46 -7.96 4.63
C SER A 125 -46.54 -8.90 5.85
N LYS A 126 -45.44 -9.09 6.60
CA LYS A 126 -45.44 -9.84 7.88
C LYS A 126 -46.21 -9.13 8.99
N SER A 127 -46.25 -7.80 9.01
CA SER A 127 -47.01 -7.02 9.99
C SER A 127 -48.52 -7.11 9.74
N SER A 128 -48.96 -7.08 8.48
CA SER A 128 -50.38 -7.21 8.11
C SER A 128 -50.95 -8.59 8.44
N ALA A 129 -50.20 -9.67 8.20
CA ALA A 129 -50.63 -11.05 8.48
C ALA A 129 -50.67 -11.40 10.00
N ARG A 130 -50.17 -10.52 10.87
CA ARG A 130 -50.23 -10.67 12.34
C ARG A 130 -51.47 -10.00 12.95
N GLY A 131 -52.13 -9.08 12.22
CA GLY A 131 -53.32 -8.37 12.68
C GLY A 131 -54.65 -9.11 12.45
N GLU A 132 -54.70 -10.12 11.57
CA GLU A 132 -55.94 -10.83 11.20
C GLU A 132 -56.19 -12.12 12.01
N ARG A 133 -55.42 -12.36 13.08
CA ARG A 133 -55.61 -13.51 13.98
C ARG A 133 -56.18 -13.10 15.33
N HIS A 134 -57.27 -12.35 15.30
CA HIS A 134 -58.17 -12.19 16.43
C HIS A 134 -59.55 -11.91 15.84
N ASP A 135 -60.37 -12.96 15.73
CA ASP A 135 -61.80 -13.02 16.02
C ASP A 135 -62.27 -14.48 15.88
#